data_AF-A0A2V9B9Z4-F1
#
_entry.id   AF-A0A2V9B9Z4-F1
#
_cell.length_a   1.000
_cell.length_b   1.000
_cell.length_c   1.000
_cell.angle_alpha   90.00
_cell.angle_beta   90.00
_cell.angle_gamma   90.00
#
_symmetry.space_group_name_H-M   'P 1'
#
loop_
_entity.id
_entity.type
_entity.pdbx_description
1 polymer ?
#
loop_
_entity_poly.entity_id
_entity_poly.type
_entity_poly.pdbx_seq_one_letter_code
_entity_poly.pdbx_strand_id
1 'polypeptide(L)'
;MPILYEIRHPSRWYTKLLVLVLGLLFFTLLATGSIAAFLTYRIIKPQRTSSEISRESFPGRPDSVDFTVPGGGLRHGWFFPGRVGAPTVVLCHGYESSRGELL
;
A
#
# COMPACT_ATOMS: atom_id res chain seq x y z
N MET A 1 -32.04 37.24 -9.02
CA MET A 1 -31.50 35.85 -9.02
C MET A 1 -31.51 35.22 -10.44
N PRO A 2 -30.99 35.86 -11.50
CA PRO A 2 -30.99 35.26 -12.85
C PRO A 2 -29.89 34.19 -13.03
N ILE A 3 -28.78 34.33 -12.31
CA ILE A 3 -27.59 33.46 -12.44
C ILE A 3 -27.88 32.01 -12.00
N LEU A 4 -28.59 31.83 -10.88
CA LEU A 4 -28.97 30.50 -10.38
C LEU A 4 -29.98 29.79 -11.29
N TYR A 5 -30.85 30.56 -11.96
CA TYR A 5 -31.80 30.02 -12.94
C TYR A 5 -31.09 29.58 -14.22
N GLU A 6 -30.13 30.36 -14.71
CA GLU A 6 -29.33 30.06 -15.91
C GLU A 6 -28.43 28.82 -15.73
N ILE A 7 -27.94 28.57 -14.50
CA ILE A 7 -27.20 27.33 -14.16
C ILE A 7 -28.13 26.11 -14.19
N ARG A 8 -29.37 26.26 -13.71
CA ARG A 8 -30.37 25.18 -13.67
C ARG A 8 -30.96 24.87 -15.05
N HIS A 9 -31.06 25.88 -15.91
CA HIS A 9 -31.60 25.80 -17.27
C HIS A 9 -30.65 26.52 -18.24
N PRO A 10 -29.58 25.84 -18.73
CA PRO A 10 -28.59 26.46 -19.60
C PRO A 10 -29.20 26.74 -20.98
N SER A 11 -29.75 27.94 -21.14
CA SER A 11 -30.46 28.35 -22.35
C SER A 11 -29.50 28.81 -23.46
N ARG A 12 -28.35 29.38 -23.08
CA ARG A 12 -27.33 29.93 -23.98
C ARG A 12 -26.19 28.94 -24.24
N TRP A 13 -25.56 29.03 -25.42
CA TRP A 13 -24.52 28.07 -25.83
C TRP A 13 -23.27 28.09 -24.94
N TYR A 14 -22.86 29.27 -24.46
CA TYR A 14 -21.68 29.43 -23.60
C TYR A 14 -21.92 28.88 -22.19
N THR A 15 -23.14 28.97 -21.64
CA THR A 15 -23.47 28.36 -20.34
C THR A 15 -23.52 26.85 -20.44
N LYS A 16 -23.97 26.28 -21.57
CA LYS A 16 -23.87 24.84 -21.84
C LYS A 16 -22.41 24.36 -21.86
N LEU A 17 -21.53 25.08 -22.56
CA LEU A 17 -20.09 24.77 -22.57
C LEU A 17 -19.46 24.89 -21.17
N LEU A 18 -19.78 25.95 -20.43
CA LEU A 18 -19.26 26.15 -19.08
C LEU A 18 -19.70 25.03 -18.13
N VAL A 19 -20.97 24.63 -18.15
CA VAL A 19 -21.47 23.51 -17.34
C VAL A 19 -20.82 22.19 -17.74
N LEU A 20 -20.62 21.96 -19.04
CA LEU A 20 -19.92 20.77 -19.54
C LEU A 20 -18.47 20.72 -19.05
N VAL A 21 -17.73 21.83 -19.17
CA VAL A 21 -16.35 21.92 -18.70
C VAL A 21 -16.27 21.75 -17.19
N LEU A 22 -17.18 22.37 -16.43
CA LEU A 22 -17.21 22.24 -14.99
C LEU A 22 -17.53 20.81 -14.55
N GLY A 23 -18.49 20.16 -15.20
CA GLY A 23 -18.81 18.76 -14.96
C GLY A 23 -17.63 17.85 -15.26
N LEU A 24 -16.99 18.02 -16.42
CA LEU A 24 -15.80 17.26 -16.80
C LEU A 24 -14.69 17.43 -15.75
N LEU A 25 -14.38 18.68 -15.39
CA LEU A 25 -13.36 19.00 -14.40
C LEU A 25 -13.67 18.35 -13.04
N PHE A 26 -14.93 18.42 -12.60
CA PHE A 26 -15.36 17.80 -11.35
C PHE A 26 -15.13 16.29 -11.36
N PHE A 27 -15.58 15.59 -12.41
CA PHE A 27 -15.41 14.15 -12.52
C PHE A 27 -13.94 13.75 -12.67
N THR A 28 -13.13 14.53 -13.39
CA THR A 28 -11.69 14.28 -13.50
C THR A 28 -11.01 14.40 -12.14
N LEU A 29 -11.26 15.48 -11.39
CA LEU A 29 -10.67 15.64 -10.06
C LEU A 29 -11.11 14.54 -9.10
N LEU A 30 -12.40 14.18 -9.12
CA LEU A 30 -12.94 13.11 -8.28
C LEU A 30 -12.30 11.75 -8.60
N ALA A 31 -12.21 11.41 -9.89
CA ALA A 31 -11.61 10.15 -10.34
C ALA A 31 -10.12 10.10 -9.99
N THR A 32 -9.36 11.15 -10.32
CA THR A 32 -7.92 11.21 -10.02
C THR A 32 -7.66 11.15 -8.51
N GLY A 33 -8.42 11.91 -7.71
CA GLY A 33 -8.31 11.89 -6.26
C GLY A 33 -8.61 10.52 -5.67
N SER A 34 -9.65 9.84 -6.16
CA SER A 34 -10.01 8.50 -5.69
C SER A 34 -8.94 7.47 -6.03
N ILE A 35 -8.39 7.50 -7.24
CA ILE A 35 -7.30 6.61 -7.67
C ILE A 35 -6.04 6.88 -6.84
N ALA A 36 -5.66 8.15 -6.67
CA ALA A 36 -4.50 8.52 -5.87
C ALA A 36 -4.63 8.07 -4.42
N ALA A 37 -5.78 8.27 -3.80
CA ALA A 37 -6.06 7.81 -2.44
C ALA A 37 -5.96 6.28 -2.33
N PHE A 38 -6.56 5.55 -3.28
CA PHE A 38 -6.53 4.09 -3.31
C PHE A 38 -5.11 3.54 -3.47
N LEU A 39 -4.33 4.09 -4.40
CA LEU A 39 -2.94 3.69 -4.62
C LEU A 39 -2.09 3.99 -3.39
N THR A 40 -2.21 5.18 -2.82
CA THR A 40 -1.48 5.57 -1.59
C THR A 40 -1.81 4.61 -0.45
N TYR A 41 -3.09 4.27 -0.28
CA TYR A 41 -3.51 3.30 0.73
C TYR A 41 -2.84 1.94 0.53
N ARG A 42 -2.80 1.43 -0.72
CA ARG A 42 -2.14 0.16 -1.04
C ARG A 42 -0.63 0.20 -0.83
N ILE A 43 0.03 1.32 -1.13
CA ILE A 43 1.46 1.49 -0.93
C ILE A 43 1.82 1.48 0.57
N ILE A 44 1.02 2.17 1.40
CA ILE A 44 1.27 2.24 2.85
C ILE A 44 0.88 0.93 3.55
N LYS A 45 -0.13 0.23 3.03
CA LYS A 45 -0.63 -1.05 3.56
C LYS A 45 -0.51 -2.16 2.52
N PRO A 46 0.72 -2.61 2.22
CA PRO A 46 0.94 -3.67 1.26
C PRO A 46 0.21 -4.94 1.68
N GLN A 47 -0.34 -5.66 0.71
CA GLN A 47 -0.84 -7.02 0.94
C GLN A 47 0.35 -7.89 1.30
N ARG A 48 0.33 -8.51 2.49
CA ARG A 48 1.42 -9.38 2.92
C ARG A 48 1.22 -10.76 2.33
N THR A 49 2.04 -11.13 1.35
CA THR A 49 2.12 -12.50 0.84
C THR A 49 2.88 -13.34 1.87
N SER A 50 2.16 -13.90 2.85
CA SER A 50 2.73 -14.92 3.72
C SER A 50 2.71 -16.23 2.95
N SER A 51 3.78 -16.54 2.22
CA SER A 51 4.01 -17.91 1.78
C SER A 51 4.19 -18.74 3.06
N GLU A 52 3.22 -19.61 3.34
CA GLU A 52 3.22 -20.53 4.47
C GLU A 52 4.27 -21.62 4.25
N ILE A 53 5.53 -21.21 4.29
CA ILE A 53 6.66 -22.13 4.33
C ILE A 53 6.67 -22.70 5.75
N SER A 54 6.37 -23.99 5.89
CA SER A 54 6.50 -24.64 7.20
C SER A 54 7.97 -24.60 7.64
N ARG A 55 8.20 -24.14 8.86
CA ARG A 55 9.52 -24.14 9.52
C ARG A 55 10.13 -25.53 9.55
N GLU A 56 9.29 -26.55 9.63
CA GLU A 56 9.67 -27.96 9.74
C GLU A 56 10.27 -28.50 8.44
N SER A 57 9.96 -27.86 7.32
CA SER A 57 10.49 -28.22 6.01
C SER A 57 11.89 -27.64 5.76
N PHE A 58 12.37 -26.72 6.60
CA PHE A 58 13.64 -26.04 6.39
C PHE A 58 14.83 -26.76 7.08
N PRO A 59 15.93 -27.04 6.35
CA PRO A 59 17.14 -27.58 6.95
C PRO A 59 17.71 -26.57 7.96
N GLY A 60 18.07 -27.06 9.15
CA GLY A 60 18.61 -26.23 10.24
C GLY A 60 17.61 -25.81 11.32
N ARG A 61 16.30 -26.10 11.16
CA ARG A 61 15.24 -25.88 12.17
C ARG A 61 15.31 -24.48 12.82
N PRO A 62 14.91 -23.42 12.09
CA PRO A 62 15.01 -22.07 12.62
C PRO A 62 14.14 -21.86 13.85
N ASP A 63 14.67 -21.11 14.82
CA ASP A 63 13.92 -20.67 15.99
C ASP A 63 13.08 -19.44 15.66
N SER A 64 11.86 -19.38 16.17
CA SER A 64 11.05 -18.15 16.09
C SER A 64 11.51 -17.14 17.12
N VAL A 65 11.79 -15.93 16.66
CA VAL A 65 12.20 -14.82 17.50
C VAL A 65 11.24 -13.66 17.28
N ASP A 66 10.74 -13.11 18.37
CA ASP A 66 9.89 -11.94 18.38
C ASP A 66 10.68 -10.75 18.94
N PHE A 67 10.63 -9.63 18.24
CA PHE A 67 11.35 -8.42 18.63
C PHE A 67 10.54 -7.17 18.33
N THR A 68 10.71 -6.15 19.14
CA THR A 68 10.00 -4.88 18.99
C THR A 68 10.90 -3.86 18.32
N VAL A 69 10.39 -3.20 17.29
CA VAL A 69 11.09 -2.12 16.59
C VAL A 69 10.49 -0.78 17.02
N PRO A 70 11.30 0.22 17.43
CA PRO A 70 10.81 1.55 17.75
C PRO A 70 9.99 2.14 16.59
N GLY A 71 8.75 2.54 16.85
CA GLY A 71 7.81 3.04 15.84
C GLY A 71 7.28 1.98 14.85
N GLY A 72 7.84 0.77 14.83
CA GLY A 72 7.50 -0.31 13.91
C GLY A 72 6.68 -1.45 14.52
N GLY A 73 6.47 -1.44 15.83
CA GLY A 73 5.70 -2.45 16.57
C GLY A 73 6.42 -3.79 16.71
N LEU A 74 5.64 -4.82 17.08
CA LEU A 74 6.11 -6.21 17.18
C LEU A 74 6.43 -6.77 15.79
N ARG A 75 7.58 -7.44 15.67
CA ARG A 75 8.03 -8.14 14.48
C ARG A 75 8.36 -9.58 14.83
N HIS A 76 8.05 -10.45 13.90
CA HIS A 76 8.38 -11.87 13.97
C HIS A 76 9.56 -12.13 13.05
N GLY A 77 10.50 -12.97 13.45
CA GLY A 77 11.70 -13.35 12.70
C GLY A 77 12.00 -14.83 12.84
N TRP A 78 12.92 -15.33 12.02
CA TRP A 78 13.49 -16.67 12.14
C TRP A 78 14.98 -16.53 12.37
N PHE A 79 15.50 -17.26 13.35
CA PHE A 79 16.91 -17.31 13.67
C PHE A 79 17.46 -18.69 13.32
N PHE A 80 18.47 -18.72 12.46
CA PHE A 80 19.19 -19.93 12.09
C PHE A 80 20.47 -19.98 12.94
N PRO A 81 20.58 -20.90 13.91
CA PRO A 81 21.73 -20.94 14.80
C PRO A 81 23.00 -21.33 14.03
N GLY A 82 23.98 -20.43 14.05
CA GLY A 82 25.32 -20.67 13.52
C GLY A 82 26.29 -21.21 14.57
N ARG A 83 27.59 -21.19 14.26
CA ARG A 83 28.65 -21.53 15.23
C ARG A 83 28.83 -20.39 16.24
N VAL A 84 29.16 -20.75 17.48
CA VAL A 84 29.51 -19.77 18.53
C VAL A 84 30.70 -18.91 18.06
N GLY A 85 30.56 -17.58 18.15
CA GLY A 85 31.58 -16.62 17.71
C GLY A 85 31.56 -16.29 16.21
N ALA A 86 30.69 -16.92 15.42
CA ALA A 86 30.49 -16.54 14.02
C ALA A 86 29.68 -15.23 13.91
N PRO A 87 29.87 -14.44 12.83
CA PRO A 87 29.09 -13.23 12.61
C PRO A 87 27.61 -13.55 12.36
N THR A 88 26.72 -12.67 12.84
CA THR A 88 25.29 -12.72 12.56
C THR A 88 24.98 -11.98 11.27
N VAL A 89 24.26 -12.62 10.35
CA VAL A 89 23.79 -12.00 9.11
C VAL A 89 22.29 -11.76 9.23
N VAL A 90 21.86 -10.53 8.92
CA VAL A 90 20.43 -10.15 8.90
C VAL A 90 19.99 -10.04 7.45
N LEU A 91 19.02 -10.88 7.06
CA LEU A 91 18.43 -10.85 5.73
C LEU A 91 17.10 -10.09 5.79
N CYS A 92 16.97 -9.06 4.96
CA CYS A 92 15.78 -8.20 4.87
C CYS A 92 15.15 -8.36 3.49
N HIS A 93 13.88 -8.75 3.44
CA HIS A 93 13.15 -8.91 2.18
C HIS A 93 12.72 -7.57 1.59
N GLY A 94 12.32 -7.58 0.32
CA GLY A 94 11.83 -6.41 -0.38
C GLY A 94 10.45 -5.92 0.08
N TYR A 95 10.04 -4.78 -0.45
CA TYR A 95 8.69 -4.26 -0.33
C TYR A 95 7.68 -5.24 -0.95
N GLU A 96 6.46 -5.34 -0.38
CA GLU A 96 5.42 -6.32 -0.78
C GLU A 96 5.80 -7.81 -0.66
N SER A 97 6.94 -8.10 -0.03
CA SER A 97 7.44 -9.46 0.13
C SER A 97 7.40 -9.94 1.58
N SER A 98 7.86 -11.16 1.80
CA SER A 98 8.05 -11.76 3.11
C SER A 98 9.39 -12.51 3.16
N ARG A 99 9.72 -13.04 4.34
CA ARG A 99 10.93 -13.86 4.53
C ARG A 99 11.05 -15.04 3.55
N GLY A 100 9.94 -15.51 2.98
CA GLY A 100 9.93 -16.62 2.03
C GLY A 100 10.52 -16.31 0.66
N GLU A 101 10.74 -15.04 0.30
CA GLU A 101 11.49 -14.69 -0.92
C GLU A 101 13.00 -14.86 -0.75
N LEU A 102 13.49 -14.74 0.48
CA LEU A 102 14.91 -14.84 0.81
C LEU A 102 15.40 -16.28 0.97
N LEU A 103 14.48 -17.24 0.96
CA LEU A 103 14.68 -18.63 1.36
C LEU A 103 14.23 -19.57 0.24
#